data_AF-A0A109LGR2-F1
#
_entry.id   AF-A0A109LGR2-F1
#
_cell.length_a   1.000
_cell.length_b   1.000
_cell.length_c   1.000
_cell.angle_alpha   90.00
_cell.angle_beta   90.00
_cell.angle_gamma   90.00
#
_symmetry.space_group_name_H-M   'P 1'
#
loop_
_entity.id
_entity.type
_entity.pdbx_description
1 polymer ?
#
loop_
_entity_poly.entity_id
_entity_poly.type
_entity_poly.pdbx_seq_one_letter_code
_entity_poly.pdbx_strand_id
1 'polypeptide(L)'
;MVDDPRPAQVLIDEAVKAANNADVIVAAVGESRGMSHESSSRTDLNIPQSQRDLIKALKATGKPLVLVLMNGRPLSILEENQQADAILETWFAGTEGGNAIADVLFGDYNPSGKLPITFPRSVGQIPTYYNHLTIGRPFTPGKPGNYTSQYFDDTTGPLFPFGYGLSYTTFSLSDMALSSTTLNKTGKLDASVTVKNTGKVGGETVVQLYIQDVAGSMIRPIKELKNFQKIMLKAGEARTLHFTITEDDLKFYNAQLKFAAEPGEFNVQIGLDSQDVQQQTFELL
;
A
#
# COMPACT_ATOMS: atom_id res chain seq x y z
N MET A 1 -23.06 -20.55 1.73
CA MET A 1 -22.16 -20.88 2.87
C MET A 1 -22.83 -22.02 3.58
N VAL A 2 -22.08 -23.07 3.93
CA VAL A 2 -22.59 -24.08 4.84
C VAL A 2 -22.27 -23.54 6.23
N ASP A 3 -23.28 -23.03 6.92
CA ASP A 3 -23.12 -22.62 8.31
C ASP A 3 -22.98 -23.88 9.15
N ASP A 4 -21.85 -24.04 9.85
CA ASP A 4 -21.68 -25.10 10.82
C ASP A 4 -22.64 -24.82 12.00
N PRO A 5 -23.57 -25.74 12.33
CA PRO A 5 -24.57 -25.49 13.36
C PRO A 5 -24.00 -25.53 14.78
N ARG A 6 -22.73 -25.93 14.96
CA ARG A 6 -22.09 -25.99 16.27
C ARG A 6 -21.86 -24.57 16.82
N PRO A 7 -21.90 -24.40 18.16
CA PRO A 7 -21.56 -23.11 18.77
C PRO A 7 -20.15 -22.65 18.38
N ALA A 8 -19.98 -21.35 18.15
CA ALA A 8 -18.69 -20.77 17.75
C ALA A 8 -17.53 -21.17 18.67
N GLN A 9 -17.77 -21.23 19.99
CA GLN A 9 -16.74 -21.65 20.95
C GLN A 9 -16.25 -23.08 20.71
N VAL A 10 -17.13 -24.00 20.32
CA VAL A 10 -16.74 -25.40 20.01
C VAL A 10 -15.79 -25.44 18.80
N LEU A 11 -16.05 -24.61 17.78
CA LEU A 11 -15.18 -24.49 16.60
C LEU A 11 -13.83 -23.88 16.97
N ILE A 12 -13.82 -22.85 17.84
CA ILE A 12 -12.59 -22.21 18.31
C ILE A 12 -11.75 -23.19 19.13
N ASP A 13 -12.36 -23.94 20.06
CA ASP A 13 -11.66 -24.91 20.90
C ASP A 13 -11.04 -26.04 20.06
N GLU A 14 -11.75 -26.49 19.01
CA GLU A 14 -11.24 -27.45 18.02
C GLU A 14 -10.02 -26.89 17.28
N ALA A 15 -10.11 -25.65 16.78
CA ALA A 15 -9.00 -24.98 16.09
C ALA A 15 -7.78 -24.78 17.00
N VAL A 16 -7.99 -24.37 18.26
CA VAL A 16 -6.91 -24.21 19.26
C VAL A 16 -6.25 -25.55 19.58
N LYS A 17 -7.03 -26.63 19.69
CA LYS A 17 -6.48 -27.99 19.88
C LYS A 17 -5.62 -28.41 18.70
N ALA A 18 -6.05 -28.13 17.47
CA ALA A 18 -5.23 -28.38 16.28
C ALA A 18 -3.95 -27.54 16.27
N ALA A 19 -4.05 -26.24 16.57
CA ALA A 19 -2.93 -25.31 16.61
C ALA A 19 -1.85 -25.71 17.64
N ASN A 20 -2.24 -26.21 18.82
CA ASN A 20 -1.29 -26.67 19.83
C ASN A 20 -0.41 -27.85 19.36
N ASN A 21 -0.91 -28.64 18.39
CA ASN A 21 -0.19 -29.76 17.78
C ASN A 21 0.57 -29.38 16.49
N ALA A 22 0.57 -28.10 16.10
CA ALA A 22 1.27 -27.60 14.92
C ALA A 22 2.48 -26.73 15.29
N ASP A 23 3.42 -26.58 14.36
CA ASP A 23 4.58 -25.69 14.53
C ASP A 23 4.27 -24.25 14.13
N VAL A 24 3.37 -24.06 13.15
CA VAL A 24 2.92 -22.77 12.61
C VAL A 24 1.43 -22.84 12.31
N ILE A 25 0.74 -21.72 12.49
CA ILE A 25 -0.68 -21.56 12.16
C ILE A 25 -0.79 -20.73 10.88
N VAL A 26 -1.52 -21.25 9.89
CA VAL A 26 -1.96 -20.49 8.72
C VAL A 26 -3.48 -20.31 8.82
N ALA A 27 -3.92 -19.10 9.13
CA ALA A 27 -5.33 -18.77 9.27
C ALA A 27 -5.84 -18.06 8.00
N ALA A 28 -6.65 -18.76 7.21
CA ALA A 28 -7.35 -18.19 6.06
C ALA A 28 -8.63 -17.48 6.54
N VAL A 29 -8.61 -16.15 6.49
CA VAL A 29 -9.64 -15.29 7.10
C VAL A 29 -10.00 -14.12 6.18
N GLY A 30 -11.12 -13.46 6.47
CA GLY A 30 -11.56 -12.26 5.75
C GLY A 30 -13.04 -12.28 5.40
N GLU A 31 -13.36 -11.81 4.21
CA GLU A 31 -14.70 -11.68 3.68
C GLU A 31 -15.11 -12.92 2.88
N SER A 32 -16.41 -13.23 2.90
CA SER A 32 -16.99 -14.06 1.83
C SER A 32 -17.21 -13.20 0.59
N ARG A 33 -17.21 -13.80 -0.61
CA ARG A 33 -17.46 -13.08 -1.88
C ARG A 33 -18.73 -12.21 -1.84
N GLY A 34 -19.77 -12.68 -1.14
CA GLY A 34 -21.05 -11.96 -1.02
C GLY A 34 -20.97 -10.67 -0.19
N MET A 35 -19.90 -10.45 0.58
CA MET A 35 -19.71 -9.21 1.35
C MET A 35 -19.15 -8.06 0.49
N SER A 36 -18.63 -8.35 -0.70
CA SER A 36 -17.96 -7.39 -1.58
C SER A 36 -18.50 -7.47 -3.02
N HIS A 37 -19.82 -7.51 -3.15
CA HIS A 37 -20.52 -7.56 -4.43
C HIS A 37 -21.46 -6.36 -4.61
N GLU A 38 -22.24 -6.35 -5.69
CA GLU A 38 -23.33 -5.39 -5.89
C GLU A 38 -24.25 -5.33 -4.66
N SER A 39 -24.67 -4.12 -4.29
CA SER A 39 -25.54 -3.85 -3.14
C SER A 39 -24.99 -4.28 -1.76
N SER A 40 -23.68 -4.59 -1.68
CA SER A 40 -23.05 -5.13 -0.46
C SER A 40 -22.15 -4.09 0.21
N SER A 41 -22.67 -2.88 0.44
CA SER A 41 -21.98 -1.84 1.20
C SER A 41 -21.80 -2.26 2.66
N ARG A 42 -20.63 -2.01 3.24
CA ARG A 42 -20.34 -2.29 4.64
C ARG A 42 -20.16 -0.99 5.43
N THR A 43 -20.74 -0.96 6.63
CA THR A 43 -20.56 0.12 7.62
C THR A 43 -19.39 -0.14 8.58
N ASP A 44 -18.80 -1.34 8.51
CA ASP A 44 -17.61 -1.75 9.24
C ASP A 44 -16.65 -2.45 8.28
N LEU A 45 -15.37 -2.08 8.33
CA LEU A 45 -14.30 -2.65 7.52
C LEU A 45 -13.45 -3.70 8.26
N ASN A 46 -13.78 -4.05 9.49
CA ASN A 46 -13.07 -5.10 10.22
C ASN A 46 -13.29 -6.48 9.57
N ILE A 47 -12.39 -7.41 9.85
CA ILE A 47 -12.66 -8.84 9.66
C ILE A 47 -13.92 -9.22 10.47
N PRO A 48 -14.81 -10.10 9.99
CA PRO A 48 -16.01 -10.47 10.76
C PRO A 48 -15.67 -10.94 12.18
N GLN A 49 -16.46 -10.50 13.17
CA GLN A 49 -16.13 -10.68 14.59
C GLN A 49 -15.85 -12.14 14.99
N SER A 50 -16.60 -13.10 14.45
CA SER A 50 -16.37 -14.53 14.71
C SER A 50 -14.97 -15.00 14.32
N GLN A 51 -14.41 -14.44 13.25
CA GLN A 51 -13.04 -14.75 12.82
C GLN A 51 -12.01 -13.99 13.65
N ARG A 52 -12.32 -12.79 14.14
CA ARG A 52 -11.45 -12.04 15.07
C ARG A 52 -11.31 -12.76 16.41
N ASP A 53 -12.40 -13.31 16.93
CA ASP A 53 -12.39 -14.14 18.14
C ASP A 53 -11.52 -15.39 17.96
N LEU A 54 -11.60 -16.03 16.78
CA LEU A 54 -10.71 -17.13 16.39
C LEU A 54 -9.24 -16.70 16.33
N ILE A 55 -8.91 -15.60 15.65
CA ILE A 55 -7.54 -15.06 15.55
C ILE A 55 -6.97 -14.81 16.94
N LYS A 56 -7.75 -14.19 17.84
CA LYS A 56 -7.34 -13.92 19.22
C LYS A 56 -7.05 -15.21 19.99
N ALA A 57 -7.90 -16.23 19.85
CA ALA A 57 -7.69 -17.53 20.48
C ALA A 57 -6.45 -18.26 19.92
N LEU A 58 -6.24 -18.20 18.60
CA LEU A 58 -5.06 -18.76 17.95
C LEU A 58 -3.77 -18.04 18.40
N LYS A 59 -3.78 -16.70 18.48
CA LYS A 59 -2.64 -15.93 18.98
C LYS A 59 -2.28 -16.29 20.42
N ALA A 60 -3.27 -16.55 21.26
CA ALA A 60 -3.07 -16.93 22.67
C ALA A 60 -2.34 -18.27 22.85
N THR A 61 -2.24 -19.11 21.81
CA THR A 61 -1.45 -20.35 21.85
C THR A 61 0.07 -20.10 21.88
N GLY A 62 0.51 -18.90 21.49
CA GLY A 62 1.93 -18.55 21.39
C GLY A 62 2.65 -19.16 20.16
N LYS A 63 1.93 -19.84 19.27
CA LYS A 63 2.47 -20.35 18.01
C LYS A 63 2.62 -19.19 16.99
N PRO A 64 3.60 -19.28 16.07
CA PRO A 64 3.68 -18.37 14.94
C PRO A 64 2.37 -18.36 14.14
N LEU A 65 1.84 -17.16 13.89
CA LEU A 65 0.53 -16.94 13.28
C LEU A 65 0.68 -16.17 11.95
N VAL A 66 0.38 -16.85 10.85
CA VAL A 66 0.30 -16.29 9.50
C VAL A 66 -1.17 -16.07 9.15
N LEU A 67 -1.55 -14.84 8.81
CA LEU A 67 -2.89 -14.54 8.28
C LEU A 67 -2.85 -14.51 6.76
N VAL A 68 -3.72 -15.29 6.13
CA VAL A 68 -3.97 -15.26 4.69
C VAL A 68 -5.33 -14.59 4.48
N LEU A 69 -5.31 -13.35 4.03
CA LEU A 69 -6.49 -12.50 3.92
C LEU A 69 -7.17 -12.68 2.56
N MET A 70 -8.48 -12.87 2.58
CA MET A 70 -9.33 -12.87 1.38
C MET A 70 -10.42 -11.80 1.53
N ASN A 71 -10.40 -10.79 0.66
CA ASN A 71 -11.35 -9.67 0.70
C ASN A 71 -11.49 -9.00 -0.66
N GLY A 72 -12.62 -8.31 -0.86
CA GLY A 72 -12.89 -7.57 -2.10
C GLY A 72 -12.70 -6.05 -1.97
N ARG A 73 -12.23 -5.59 -0.82
CA ARG A 73 -11.98 -4.19 -0.47
C ARG A 73 -10.88 -4.06 0.57
N PRO A 74 -10.33 -2.86 0.83
CA PRO A 74 -9.50 -2.62 2.00
C PRO A 74 -10.23 -2.93 3.31
N LEU A 75 -9.52 -3.54 4.26
CA LEU A 75 -10.01 -3.84 5.60
C LEU A 75 -9.31 -2.96 6.65
N SER A 76 -9.96 -2.75 7.78
CA SER A 76 -9.36 -2.16 8.99
C SER A 76 -8.77 -3.29 9.83
N ILE A 77 -7.46 -3.49 9.76
CA ILE A 77 -6.78 -4.66 10.35
C ILE A 77 -5.67 -4.26 11.34
N LEU A 78 -5.87 -3.17 12.09
CA LEU A 78 -4.85 -2.66 13.02
C LEU A 78 -4.52 -3.68 14.12
N GLU A 79 -5.54 -4.30 14.73
CA GLU A 79 -5.35 -5.29 15.79
C GLU A 79 -4.67 -6.55 15.24
N GLU A 80 -5.12 -7.03 14.09
CA GLU A 80 -4.59 -8.22 13.44
C GLU A 80 -3.14 -8.01 12.98
N ASN A 81 -2.79 -6.81 12.51
CA ASN A 81 -1.40 -6.43 12.22
C ASN A 81 -0.48 -6.40 13.45
N GLN A 82 -1.04 -6.18 14.65
CA GLN A 82 -0.27 -6.25 15.91
C GLN A 82 -0.18 -7.68 16.45
N GLN A 83 -1.14 -8.54 16.10
CA GLN A 83 -1.21 -9.92 16.58
C GLN A 83 -0.46 -10.90 15.68
N ALA A 84 -0.55 -10.76 14.36
CA ALA A 84 0.03 -11.67 13.39
C ALA A 84 1.55 -11.52 13.30
N ASP A 85 2.24 -12.63 13.02
CA ASP A 85 3.66 -12.64 12.73
C ASP A 85 3.93 -12.42 11.23
N ALA A 86 2.94 -12.74 10.37
CA ALA A 86 2.93 -12.38 8.96
C ALA A 86 1.49 -12.21 8.45
N ILE A 87 1.30 -11.34 7.46
CA ILE A 87 0.03 -11.14 6.77
C ILE A 87 0.27 -11.19 5.26
N LEU A 88 -0.48 -12.04 4.57
CA LEU A 88 -0.52 -12.12 3.11
C LEU A 88 -1.92 -11.71 2.62
N GLU A 89 -2.01 -10.56 1.95
CA GLU A 89 -3.21 -10.12 1.24
C GLU A 89 -3.31 -10.86 -0.10
N THR A 90 -4.40 -11.63 -0.29
CA THR A 90 -4.59 -12.49 -1.48
C THR A 90 -5.77 -12.07 -2.35
N TRP A 91 -6.57 -11.11 -1.88
CA TRP A 91 -7.85 -10.72 -2.48
C TRP A 91 -8.75 -11.95 -2.69
N PHE A 92 -9.45 -12.01 -3.82
CA PHE A 92 -10.00 -13.26 -4.34
C PHE A 92 -9.20 -13.70 -5.56
N ALA A 93 -8.24 -14.61 -5.35
CA ALA A 93 -7.24 -15.03 -6.34
C ALA A 93 -7.75 -15.95 -7.47
N GLY A 94 -9.08 -16.10 -7.62
CA GLY A 94 -9.70 -16.87 -8.70
C GLY A 94 -9.52 -18.39 -8.56
N THR A 95 -9.69 -19.10 -9.68
CA THR A 95 -9.78 -20.57 -9.73
C THR A 95 -8.53 -21.27 -9.19
N GLU A 96 -7.35 -20.77 -9.53
CA GLU A 96 -6.05 -21.32 -9.10
C GLU A 96 -5.52 -20.65 -7.81
N GLY A 97 -6.39 -19.94 -7.08
CA GLY A 97 -5.99 -19.13 -5.94
C GLY A 97 -5.27 -19.95 -4.86
N GLY A 98 -5.73 -21.16 -4.57
CA GLY A 98 -5.07 -22.04 -3.60
C GLY A 98 -3.62 -22.39 -3.97
N ASN A 99 -3.37 -22.67 -5.26
CA ASN A 99 -2.02 -22.98 -5.76
C ASN A 99 -1.12 -21.74 -5.70
N ALA A 100 -1.60 -20.59 -6.19
CA ALA A 100 -0.82 -19.36 -6.17
C ALA A 100 -0.49 -18.87 -4.75
N ILE A 101 -1.41 -19.03 -3.80
CA ILE A 101 -1.17 -18.70 -2.39
C ILE A 101 -0.09 -19.63 -1.81
N ALA A 102 -0.15 -20.92 -2.11
CA ALA A 102 0.86 -21.88 -1.67
C ALA A 102 2.25 -21.54 -2.24
N ASP A 103 2.35 -21.24 -3.54
CA ASP A 103 3.61 -20.85 -4.18
C ASP A 103 4.27 -19.66 -3.45
N VAL A 104 3.46 -18.69 -3.02
CA VAL A 104 3.95 -17.54 -2.23
C VAL A 104 4.35 -17.97 -0.82
N LEU A 105 3.49 -18.69 -0.09
CA LEU A 105 3.77 -19.09 1.31
C LEU A 105 5.01 -19.97 1.44
N PHE A 106 5.28 -20.83 0.47
CA PHE A 106 6.45 -21.72 0.45
C PHE A 106 7.67 -21.10 -0.22
N GLY A 107 7.54 -19.93 -0.83
CA GLY A 107 8.65 -19.18 -1.43
C GLY A 107 9.04 -19.61 -2.84
N ASP A 108 8.21 -20.43 -3.50
CA ASP A 108 8.33 -20.71 -4.94
C ASP A 108 8.16 -19.44 -5.77
N TYR A 109 7.37 -18.49 -5.26
CA TYR A 109 7.30 -17.12 -5.76
C TYR A 109 7.53 -16.09 -4.64
N ASN A 110 8.43 -15.13 -4.88
CA ASN A 110 8.66 -14.00 -3.97
C ASN A 110 7.57 -12.92 -4.20
N PRO A 111 6.75 -12.56 -3.18
CA PRO A 111 5.64 -11.64 -3.36
C PRO A 111 6.12 -10.29 -3.89
N SER A 112 5.43 -9.82 -4.92
CA SER A 112 5.75 -8.57 -5.63
C SER A 112 4.54 -7.65 -5.83
N GLY A 113 3.40 -8.01 -5.24
CA GLY A 113 2.18 -7.22 -5.25
C GLY A 113 2.33 -5.96 -4.39
N LYS A 114 1.71 -4.87 -4.85
CA LYS A 114 1.65 -3.59 -4.14
C LYS A 114 0.23 -3.04 -4.17
N LEU A 115 -0.18 -2.40 -3.09
CA LEU A 115 -1.55 -1.95 -2.88
C LEU A 115 -1.93 -0.85 -3.89
N PRO A 116 -2.95 -1.05 -4.73
CA PRO A 116 -3.46 0.01 -5.61
C PRO A 116 -4.45 0.94 -4.89
N ILE A 117 -4.70 0.71 -3.60
CA ILE A 117 -5.65 1.44 -2.77
C ILE A 117 -5.15 1.49 -1.34
N THR A 118 -5.36 2.60 -0.66
CA THR A 118 -4.99 2.78 0.74
C THR A 118 -5.82 1.88 1.66
N PHE A 119 -5.18 1.24 2.63
CA PHE A 119 -5.88 0.58 3.74
C PHE A 119 -6.03 1.57 4.91
N PRO A 120 -7.28 1.94 5.28
CA PRO A 120 -7.51 2.83 6.39
C PRO A 120 -7.27 2.12 7.73
N ARG A 121 -7.06 2.89 8.81
CA ARG A 121 -6.98 2.33 10.17
C ARG A 121 -8.36 1.93 10.71
N SER A 122 -9.39 2.68 10.32
CA SER A 122 -10.78 2.46 10.69
C SER A 122 -11.71 3.02 9.62
N VAL A 123 -12.98 2.60 9.63
CA VAL A 123 -14.02 3.15 8.74
C VAL A 123 -14.22 4.66 8.93
N GLY A 124 -13.93 5.18 10.14
CA GLY A 124 -14.03 6.61 10.46
C GLY A 124 -13.04 7.51 9.72
N GLN A 125 -12.00 6.93 9.11
CA GLN A 125 -11.02 7.69 8.33
C GLN A 125 -11.38 7.83 6.83
N ILE A 126 -12.46 7.19 6.39
CA ILE A 126 -12.86 7.23 4.98
C ILE A 126 -13.47 8.61 4.63
N PRO A 127 -13.09 9.22 3.50
CA PRO A 127 -12.14 8.73 2.50
C PRO A 127 -10.67 9.00 2.88
N THR A 128 -9.82 7.97 2.82
CA THR A 128 -8.35 8.10 2.90
C THR A 128 -7.72 7.68 1.57
N TYR A 129 -6.91 8.55 0.98
CA TYR A 129 -6.26 8.32 -0.32
C TYR A 129 -4.96 9.13 -0.42
N TYR A 130 -3.98 8.66 -1.18
CA TYR A 130 -2.61 9.20 -1.18
C TYR A 130 -2.49 10.56 -1.89
N ASN A 131 -3.27 10.78 -2.95
CA ASN A 131 -3.29 12.01 -3.74
C ASN A 131 -4.29 13.02 -3.16
N HIS A 132 -4.29 13.17 -1.84
CA HIS A 132 -5.10 14.18 -1.17
C HIS A 132 -4.53 15.58 -1.38
N LEU A 133 -5.38 16.58 -1.19
CA LEU A 133 -5.02 17.99 -1.37
C LEU A 133 -4.09 18.51 -0.26
N THR A 134 -3.29 19.52 -0.59
CA THR A 134 -2.51 20.28 0.39
C THR A 134 -3.40 21.29 1.12
N ILE A 135 -3.79 20.99 2.34
CA ILE A 135 -4.68 21.84 3.15
C ILE A 135 -3.92 22.90 3.96
N GLY A 136 -4.61 23.97 4.37
CA GLY A 136 -3.98 25.12 5.04
C GLY A 136 -3.41 24.85 6.45
N ARG A 137 -3.77 23.72 7.08
CA ARG A 137 -3.23 23.28 8.38
C ARG A 137 -2.95 21.77 8.37
N PRO A 138 -1.94 21.32 7.63
CA PRO A 138 -1.69 19.90 7.46
C PRO A 138 -1.21 19.26 8.76
N PHE A 139 -1.59 18.01 8.99
CA PHE A 139 -0.95 17.17 9.99
C PHE A 139 0.55 17.05 9.68
N THR A 140 1.39 17.17 10.70
CA THR A 140 2.83 16.91 10.59
C THR A 140 3.22 15.91 11.66
N PRO A 141 3.72 14.70 11.30
CA PRO A 141 4.21 13.73 12.27
C PRO A 141 5.20 14.34 13.27
N GLY A 142 5.04 14.03 14.55
CA GLY A 142 5.92 14.50 15.63
C GLY A 142 5.72 15.96 16.08
N LYS A 143 4.79 16.73 15.48
CA LYS A 143 4.45 18.08 15.96
C LYS A 143 3.22 18.05 16.87
N PRO A 144 3.17 18.92 17.92
CA PRO A 144 2.01 19.02 18.80
C PRO A 144 0.73 19.33 18.00
N GLY A 145 -0.31 18.55 18.28
CA GLY A 145 -1.53 18.47 17.49
C GLY A 145 -2.52 19.63 17.60
N ASN A 146 -2.13 20.80 18.10
CA ASN A 146 -3.08 21.88 18.32
C ASN A 146 -3.45 22.54 16.99
N TYR A 147 -4.69 22.31 16.56
CA TYR A 147 -5.34 22.92 15.39
C TYR A 147 -4.81 22.52 14.01
N THR A 148 -4.29 21.30 13.85
CA THR A 148 -4.02 20.68 12.53
C THR A 148 -5.19 19.78 12.10
N SER A 149 -5.29 19.48 10.81
CA SER A 149 -6.28 18.54 10.28
C SER A 149 -5.82 17.10 10.53
N GLN A 150 -6.33 16.54 11.62
CA GLN A 150 -6.03 15.21 12.11
C GLN A 150 -7.19 14.71 12.97
N TYR A 151 -7.22 13.42 13.25
CA TYR A 151 -8.10 12.83 14.26
C TYR A 151 -7.52 13.03 15.66
N PHE A 152 -8.39 13.14 16.67
CA PHE A 152 -7.97 13.32 18.07
C PHE A 152 -7.93 12.00 18.86
N ASP A 153 -8.67 11.01 18.39
CA ASP A 153 -8.90 9.70 19.00
C ASP A 153 -8.23 8.54 18.25
N ASP A 154 -7.57 8.83 17.13
CA ASP A 154 -6.83 7.85 16.33
C ASP A 154 -5.60 8.50 15.66
N THR A 155 -4.66 7.66 15.26
CA THR A 155 -3.49 8.10 14.48
C THR A 155 -3.92 8.54 13.09
N THR A 156 -3.45 9.71 12.66
CA THR A 156 -3.73 10.22 11.30
C THR A 156 -2.81 9.58 10.27
N GLY A 157 -3.39 9.21 9.13
CA GLY A 157 -2.69 8.56 8.04
C GLY A 157 -3.04 7.07 7.90
N PRO A 158 -2.64 6.45 6.78
CA PRO A 158 -3.05 5.09 6.46
C PRO A 158 -2.48 4.05 7.44
N LEU A 159 -3.11 2.88 7.47
CA LEU A 159 -2.47 1.68 8.03
C LEU A 159 -1.43 1.15 7.04
N PHE A 160 -1.83 1.01 5.77
CA PHE A 160 -0.92 0.73 4.66
C PHE A 160 -1.15 1.74 3.53
N PRO A 161 -0.12 2.49 3.11
CA PRO A 161 -0.26 3.52 2.09
C PRO A 161 -0.46 2.92 0.69
N PHE A 162 -0.89 3.75 -0.26
CA PHE A 162 -0.87 3.39 -1.67
C PHE A 162 0.54 2.97 -2.10
N GLY A 163 0.64 1.93 -2.93
CA GLY A 163 1.91 1.40 -3.42
C GLY A 163 2.67 0.52 -2.42
N TYR A 164 2.16 0.34 -1.20
CA TYR A 164 2.79 -0.49 -0.18
C TYR A 164 2.78 -1.97 -0.55
N GLY A 165 3.87 -2.67 -0.26
CA GLY A 165 3.99 -4.11 -0.48
C GLY A 165 5.41 -4.56 -0.19
N LEU A 166 5.53 -5.58 0.66
CA LEU A 166 6.80 -6.16 1.09
C LEU A 166 7.27 -7.24 0.11
N SER A 167 8.48 -7.75 0.34
CA SER A 167 9.12 -8.84 -0.40
C SER A 167 9.91 -9.72 0.56
N TYR A 168 10.21 -10.96 0.16
CA TYR A 168 11.16 -11.83 0.87
C TYR A 168 12.63 -11.39 0.71
N THR A 169 12.88 -10.39 -0.13
CA THR A 169 14.16 -9.70 -0.24
C THR A 169 14.02 -8.21 0.07
N THR A 170 15.13 -7.51 0.25
CA THR A 170 15.15 -6.07 0.47
C THR A 170 15.68 -5.35 -0.76
N PHE A 171 15.16 -4.15 -1.02
CA PHE A 171 15.62 -3.28 -2.10
C PHE A 171 16.06 -1.93 -1.54
N SER A 172 17.14 -1.37 -2.07
CA SER A 172 17.58 -0.01 -1.78
C SER A 172 17.55 0.83 -3.05
N LEU A 173 17.22 2.11 -2.91
CA LEU A 173 17.34 3.12 -3.95
C LEU A 173 18.60 3.96 -3.69
N SER A 174 19.35 4.29 -4.75
CA SER A 174 20.35 5.35 -4.69
C SER A 174 19.68 6.73 -4.57
N ASP A 175 20.48 7.76 -4.32
CA ASP A 175 20.03 9.14 -4.51
C ASP A 175 19.54 9.34 -5.96
N MET A 176 18.46 10.09 -6.10
CA MET A 176 17.83 10.44 -7.36
C MET A 176 18.61 11.56 -8.04
N ALA A 177 18.82 11.41 -9.34
CA ALA A 177 19.41 12.44 -10.19
C ALA A 177 18.39 12.93 -11.23
N LEU A 178 18.31 14.24 -11.41
CA LEU A 178 17.57 14.89 -12.49
C LEU A 178 18.55 15.34 -13.58
N SER A 179 18.18 15.21 -14.85
CA SER A 179 19.02 15.68 -15.97
C SER A 179 19.14 17.21 -16.06
N SER A 180 18.22 17.93 -15.42
CA SER A 180 18.18 19.40 -15.35
C SER A 180 17.37 19.83 -14.11
N THR A 181 17.54 21.07 -13.67
CA THR A 181 16.65 21.70 -12.67
C THR A 181 15.54 22.52 -13.32
N THR A 182 15.47 22.55 -14.64
CA THR A 182 14.43 23.24 -15.41
C THR A 182 13.92 22.38 -16.56
N LEU A 183 12.65 22.55 -16.92
CA LEU A 183 11.99 21.92 -18.06
C LEU A 183 11.37 23.00 -18.94
N ASN A 184 11.72 23.03 -20.23
CA ASN A 184 11.00 23.81 -21.23
C ASN A 184 9.74 23.05 -21.69
N LYS A 185 8.70 23.76 -22.14
CA LYS A 185 7.44 23.15 -22.64
C LYS A 185 7.61 22.05 -23.69
N THR A 186 8.57 22.19 -24.59
CA THR A 186 8.87 21.18 -25.62
C THR A 186 10.01 20.23 -25.24
N GLY A 187 10.57 20.40 -24.04
CA GLY A 187 11.70 19.64 -23.53
C GLY A 187 11.33 18.33 -22.89
N LYS A 188 12.35 17.66 -22.36
CA LYS A 188 12.24 16.44 -21.56
C LYS A 188 13.15 16.57 -20.36
N LEU A 189 12.69 16.06 -19.23
CA LEU A 189 13.48 15.93 -18.00
C LEU A 189 13.57 14.45 -17.66
N ASP A 190 14.77 13.93 -17.44
CA ASP A 190 14.95 12.54 -17.03
C ASP A 190 15.27 12.49 -15.53
N ALA A 191 14.43 11.79 -14.77
CA ALA A 191 14.71 11.41 -13.39
C ALA A 191 15.26 9.98 -13.38
N SER A 192 16.36 9.77 -12.67
CA SER A 192 17.02 8.45 -12.61
C SER A 192 17.34 8.01 -11.19
N VAL A 193 17.22 6.71 -10.96
CA VAL A 193 17.51 6.07 -9.67
C VAL A 193 18.09 4.68 -9.92
N THR A 194 19.08 4.27 -9.13
CA THR A 194 19.57 2.89 -9.15
C THR A 194 18.89 2.09 -8.07
N VAL A 195 18.23 1.00 -8.47
CA VAL A 195 17.61 0.03 -7.56
C VAL A 195 18.56 -1.13 -7.40
N LYS A 196 18.83 -1.53 -6.16
CA LYS A 196 19.64 -2.71 -5.85
C LYS A 196 18.84 -3.68 -4.99
N ASN A 197 18.87 -4.96 -5.35
CA ASN A 197 18.43 -6.03 -4.46
C ASN A 197 19.54 -6.29 -3.43
N THR A 198 19.28 -5.95 -2.18
CA THR A 198 20.22 -6.04 -1.06
C THR A 198 20.04 -7.28 -0.20
N GLY A 199 19.01 -8.09 -0.47
CA GLY A 199 18.78 -9.33 0.25
C GLY A 199 19.44 -10.55 -0.40
N LYS A 200 18.98 -11.74 0.01
CA LYS A 200 19.60 -13.03 -0.32
C LYS A 200 18.92 -13.80 -1.44
N VAL A 201 17.71 -13.39 -1.84
CA VAL A 201 16.90 -14.07 -2.85
C VAL A 201 16.56 -13.12 -3.99
N GLY A 202 16.31 -13.67 -5.18
CA GLY A 202 15.76 -12.89 -6.29
C GLY A 202 14.35 -12.41 -5.96
N GLY A 203 13.95 -11.29 -6.54
CA GLY A 203 12.61 -10.74 -6.32
C GLY A 203 12.28 -9.61 -7.27
N GLU A 204 11.00 -9.35 -7.40
CA GLU A 204 10.48 -8.21 -8.14
C GLU A 204 10.05 -7.09 -7.19
N THR A 205 10.20 -5.84 -7.63
CA THR A 205 9.61 -4.68 -6.96
C THR A 205 9.11 -3.67 -7.98
N VAL A 206 8.28 -2.72 -7.53
CA VAL A 206 7.78 -1.61 -8.36
C VAL A 206 8.35 -0.31 -7.82
N VAL A 207 9.14 0.36 -8.65
CA VAL A 207 9.59 1.73 -8.40
C VAL A 207 8.55 2.69 -8.97
N GLN A 208 8.12 3.63 -8.15
CA GLN A 208 6.99 4.51 -8.42
C GLN A 208 7.48 5.95 -8.49
N LEU A 209 7.08 6.66 -9.55
CA LEU A 209 7.34 8.08 -9.73
C LEU A 209 6.06 8.88 -9.55
N TYR A 210 6.12 9.84 -8.64
CA TYR A 210 5.07 10.79 -8.36
C TYR A 210 5.52 12.21 -8.67
N ILE A 211 4.57 13.06 -9.02
CA ILE A 211 4.79 14.50 -9.20
C ILE A 211 3.88 15.27 -8.27
N GLN A 212 4.41 16.31 -7.63
CA GLN A 212 3.65 17.35 -6.97
C GLN A 212 3.86 18.65 -7.72
N ASP A 213 2.76 19.29 -8.07
CA ASP A 213 2.71 20.69 -8.50
C ASP A 213 2.61 21.55 -7.25
N VAL A 214 3.68 22.31 -6.94
CA VAL A 214 3.85 22.97 -5.62
C VAL A 214 2.87 24.12 -5.44
N ALA A 215 2.57 24.84 -6.53
CA ALA A 215 1.65 25.96 -6.53
C ALA A 215 0.96 26.07 -7.89
N GLY A 216 -0.36 26.07 -7.88
CA GLY A 216 -1.17 26.26 -9.08
C GLY A 216 -2.36 27.18 -8.82
N SER A 217 -3.04 27.56 -9.90
CA SER A 217 -4.29 28.34 -9.87
C SER A 217 -5.43 27.64 -9.12
N MET A 218 -5.30 26.33 -8.90
CA MET A 218 -6.13 25.54 -8.00
C MET A 218 -5.25 24.76 -7.03
N ILE A 219 -5.80 24.41 -5.88
CA ILE A 219 -5.17 23.49 -4.94
C ILE A 219 -4.81 22.16 -5.63
N ARG A 220 -3.56 21.75 -5.49
CA ARG A 220 -3.02 20.53 -6.13
C ARG A 220 -2.82 19.42 -5.09
N PRO A 221 -2.91 18.15 -5.50
CA PRO A 221 -2.57 17.03 -4.64
C PRO A 221 -1.13 17.12 -4.12
N ILE A 222 -0.88 16.58 -2.92
CA ILE A 222 0.48 16.51 -2.35
C ILE A 222 1.44 15.65 -3.19
N LYS A 223 0.88 14.77 -4.03
CA LYS A 223 1.56 13.98 -5.07
C LYS A 223 0.53 13.26 -5.95
N GLU A 224 0.89 12.97 -7.19
CA GLU A 224 0.10 12.16 -8.13
C GLU A 224 1.02 11.15 -8.82
N LEU A 225 0.64 9.87 -8.89
CA LEU A 225 1.41 8.86 -9.61
C LEU A 225 1.41 9.22 -11.11
N LYS A 226 2.60 9.31 -11.70
CA LYS A 226 2.77 9.61 -13.14
C LYS A 226 3.38 8.45 -13.90
N ASN A 227 4.24 7.66 -13.26
CA ASN A 227 4.90 6.53 -13.91
C ASN A 227 5.30 5.47 -12.87
N PHE A 228 5.51 4.24 -13.31
CA PHE A 228 6.07 3.17 -12.49
C PHE A 228 6.80 2.16 -13.37
N GLN A 229 7.79 1.48 -12.81
CA GLN A 229 8.51 0.39 -13.46
C GLN A 229 8.59 -0.80 -12.52
N LYS A 230 8.05 -1.94 -12.95
CA LYS A 230 8.23 -3.23 -12.27
C LYS A 230 9.49 -3.91 -12.81
N ILE A 231 10.38 -4.31 -11.91
CA ILE A 231 11.65 -4.94 -12.27
C ILE A 231 11.92 -6.18 -11.45
N MET A 232 12.50 -7.19 -12.08
CA MET A 232 13.11 -8.36 -11.44
C MET A 232 14.60 -8.12 -11.27
N LEU A 233 15.12 -8.38 -10.07
CA LEU A 233 16.55 -8.34 -9.75
C LEU A 233 16.97 -9.61 -9.02
N LYS A 234 18.06 -10.23 -9.47
CA LYS A 234 18.75 -11.28 -8.71
C LYS A 234 19.34 -10.70 -7.42
N ALA A 235 19.64 -11.55 -6.44
CA ALA A 235 20.32 -11.12 -5.22
C ALA A 235 21.64 -10.39 -5.57
N GLY A 236 21.83 -9.18 -5.02
CA GLY A 236 22.98 -8.33 -5.28
C GLY A 236 22.97 -7.55 -6.60
N GLU A 237 22.05 -7.84 -7.53
CA GLU A 237 21.91 -7.11 -8.80
C GLU A 237 21.45 -5.68 -8.56
N ALA A 238 21.98 -4.75 -9.36
CA ALA A 238 21.54 -3.37 -9.41
C ALA A 238 21.17 -2.96 -10.84
N ARG A 239 20.15 -2.11 -10.97
CA ARG A 239 19.69 -1.56 -12.25
C ARG A 239 19.35 -0.09 -12.10
N THR A 240 19.88 0.74 -12.99
CA THR A 240 19.47 2.15 -13.11
C THR A 240 18.20 2.23 -13.92
N LEU A 241 17.19 2.90 -13.36
CA LEU A 241 15.92 3.20 -14.01
C LEU A 241 15.92 4.66 -14.42
N HIS A 242 15.30 4.95 -15.55
CA HIS A 242 15.10 6.28 -16.08
C HIS A 242 13.62 6.53 -16.28
N PHE A 243 13.14 7.69 -15.84
CA PHE A 243 11.78 8.15 -16.03
C PHE A 243 11.82 9.50 -16.74
N THR A 244 11.29 9.53 -17.95
CA THR A 244 11.16 10.77 -18.72
C THR A 244 9.89 11.49 -18.31
N ILE A 245 10.02 12.78 -18.00
CA ILE A 245 8.96 13.72 -17.64
C ILE A 245 8.86 14.77 -18.75
N THR A 246 7.65 15.03 -19.19
CA THR A 246 7.29 15.99 -20.23
C THR A 246 6.23 16.97 -19.72
N GLU A 247 5.96 18.06 -20.46
CA GLU A 247 4.86 18.97 -20.10
C GLU A 247 3.51 18.24 -19.97
N ASP A 248 3.25 17.21 -20.78
CA ASP A 248 2.01 16.43 -20.73
C ASP A 248 1.78 15.76 -19.37
N ASP A 249 2.85 15.33 -18.70
CA ASP A 249 2.77 14.72 -17.37
C ASP A 249 2.37 15.75 -16.28
N LEU A 250 2.58 17.04 -16.55
CA LEU A 250 2.33 18.14 -15.62
C LEU A 250 0.96 18.78 -15.79
N LYS A 251 0.25 18.47 -16.88
CA LYS A 251 -1.06 19.05 -17.17
C LYS A 251 -2.12 18.62 -16.15
N PHE A 252 -3.00 19.55 -15.81
CA PHE A 252 -4.20 19.31 -15.03
C PHE A 252 -5.38 20.11 -15.59
N TYR A 253 -6.60 19.75 -15.21
CA TYR A 253 -7.79 20.53 -15.51
C TYR A 253 -7.91 21.67 -14.52
N ASN A 254 -7.85 22.91 -14.97
CA ASN A 254 -8.05 24.09 -14.13
C ASN A 254 -9.55 24.42 -13.90
N ALA A 255 -9.84 25.53 -13.23
CA ALA A 255 -11.22 25.94 -12.91
C ALA A 255 -12.09 26.23 -14.14
N GLN A 256 -11.48 26.46 -15.30
CA GLN A 256 -12.17 26.64 -16.59
C GLN A 256 -12.19 25.36 -17.43
N LEU A 257 -11.81 24.21 -16.84
CA LEU A 257 -11.68 22.91 -17.51
C LEU A 257 -10.65 22.92 -18.65
N LYS A 258 -9.71 23.86 -18.63
CA LYS A 258 -8.58 23.85 -19.55
C LYS A 258 -7.56 22.84 -19.05
N PHE A 259 -7.19 21.89 -19.91
CA PHE A 259 -6.12 20.93 -19.65
C PHE A 259 -4.77 21.53 -20.04
N ALA A 260 -4.01 22.01 -19.04
CA ALA A 260 -2.75 22.70 -19.25
C ALA A 260 -1.80 22.53 -18.05
N ALA A 261 -0.51 22.75 -18.29
CA ALA A 261 0.50 22.88 -17.24
C ALA A 261 0.74 24.37 -17.00
N GLU A 262 0.96 24.73 -15.74
CA GLU A 262 1.27 26.10 -15.33
C GLU A 262 2.77 26.19 -15.03
N PRO A 263 3.48 27.23 -15.50
CA PRO A 263 4.89 27.43 -15.14
C PRO A 263 5.06 27.55 -13.62
N GLY A 264 6.15 27.01 -13.10
CA GLY A 264 6.41 27.01 -11.67
C GLY A 264 7.15 25.77 -11.17
N GLU A 265 7.17 25.63 -9.86
CA GLU A 265 7.93 24.59 -9.17
C GLU A 265 7.18 23.26 -9.11
N PHE A 266 7.88 22.18 -9.46
CA PHE A 266 7.40 20.80 -9.35
C PHE A 266 8.37 19.96 -8.53
N ASN A 267 7.83 19.12 -7.66
CA ASN A 267 8.61 18.10 -6.95
C ASN A 267 8.43 16.75 -7.65
N VAL A 268 9.55 16.14 -8.05
CA VAL A 268 9.61 14.73 -8.45
C VAL A 268 9.89 13.90 -7.21
N GLN A 269 9.06 12.88 -6.98
CA GLN A 269 9.19 11.97 -5.85
C GLN A 269 9.33 10.54 -6.37
N ILE A 270 10.33 9.80 -5.91
CA ILE A 270 10.55 8.40 -6.29
C ILE A 270 10.67 7.52 -5.05
N GLY A 271 9.97 6.40 -5.02
CA GLY A 271 10.00 5.45 -3.90
C GLY A 271 9.51 4.07 -4.27
N LEU A 272 9.47 3.19 -3.26
CA LEU A 272 8.90 1.84 -3.37
C LEU A 272 7.43 1.79 -2.91
N ASP A 273 6.91 2.88 -2.36
CA ASP A 273 5.50 3.15 -2.11
C ASP A 273 5.28 4.68 -2.09
N SER A 274 4.04 5.11 -1.83
CA SER A 274 3.66 6.53 -1.83
C SER A 274 4.13 7.32 -0.61
N GLN A 275 4.55 6.65 0.46
CA GLN A 275 4.94 7.28 1.73
C GLN A 275 6.47 7.45 1.81
N ASP A 276 7.22 6.39 1.54
CA ASP A 276 8.68 6.36 1.63
C ASP A 276 9.32 6.71 0.29
N VAL A 277 9.42 8.03 0.04
CA VAL A 277 9.94 8.61 -1.21
C VAL A 277 11.12 9.56 -0.95
N GLN A 278 12.04 9.59 -1.90
CA GLN A 278 13.00 10.69 -2.04
C GLN A 278 12.46 11.76 -2.98
N GLN A 279 12.89 13.00 -2.80
CA GLN A 279 12.37 14.17 -3.53
C GLN A 279 13.48 15.03 -4.10
N GLN A 280 13.27 15.52 -5.34
CA GLN A 280 14.04 16.59 -5.98
C GLN A 280 13.07 17.56 -6.64
N THR A 281 13.54 18.77 -6.94
CA THR A 281 12.70 19.87 -7.43
C THR A 281 13.22 20.37 -8.77
N PHE A 282 12.30 20.71 -9.68
CA PHE A 282 12.61 21.40 -10.93
C PHE A 282 11.54 22.46 -11.24
N GLU A 283 11.86 23.39 -12.13
CA GLU A 283 10.94 24.46 -12.57
C GLU A 283 10.50 24.26 -14.02
N LEU A 284 9.19 24.33 -14.29
CA LEU A 284 8.65 24.43 -15.65
C LEU A 284 8.69 25.89 -16.11
N LEU A 285 9.34 26.14 -17.25
CA LEU A 285 9.52 27.47 -17.85
C LEU A 285 8.36 27.89 -18.78
#